data_AF-A0A8J8ES01-F1
#
_entry.id   AF-A0A8J8ES01-F1
#
_cell.length_a   1.000
_cell.length_b   1.000
_cell.length_c   1.000
_cell.angle_alpha   90.00
_cell.angle_beta   90.00
_cell.angle_gamma   90.00
#
_symmetry.space_group_name_H-M   'P 1'
#
loop_
_entity.id
_entity.type
_entity.pdbx_description
1 polymer ?
#
loop_
_entity_poly.entity_id
_entity_poly.type
_entity_poly.pdbx_seq_one_letter_code
_entity_poly.pdbx_strand_id
1 'polypeptide(L)'
;MPTYRASPSFSKVILRLFAVVSLIFLLHFSYSTFVEHDPLKERLYELGYPTEGYIFTNATVRWADGHLTIFQGAYVEDYPITAEQAYEIVRNYLADYNQKLKQYDMKIEPKKESLAEKEENNNLYWVFEVYIHKGSTEIFAGFAYVNRKTGTVKMKGLLD
;
A
#
# COMPACT_ATOMS: atom_id res chain seq x y z
N MET A 1 -63.63 11.05 17.63
CA MET A 1 -63.01 12.28 17.09
C MET A 1 -61.84 11.88 16.21
N PRO A 2 -61.79 12.24 14.93
CA PRO A 2 -60.61 11.97 14.11
C PRO A 2 -59.49 12.93 14.54
N THR A 3 -58.36 12.37 14.99
CA THR A 3 -57.14 13.14 15.32
C THR A 3 -56.53 13.67 14.03
N TYR A 4 -56.64 14.98 13.80
CA TYR A 4 -55.97 15.66 12.70
C TYR A 4 -54.46 15.69 12.98
N ARG A 5 -53.69 14.85 12.30
CA ARG A 5 -52.22 14.94 12.33
C ARG A 5 -51.83 16.06 11.37
N ALA A 6 -51.32 17.17 11.90
CA ALA A 6 -50.77 18.24 11.08
C ALA A 6 -49.68 17.67 10.18
N SER A 7 -49.84 17.81 8.87
CA SER A 7 -48.81 17.45 7.90
C SER A 7 -47.59 18.33 8.14
N PRO A 8 -46.36 17.77 8.17
CA PRO A 8 -45.17 18.57 8.38
C PRO A 8 -45.05 19.59 7.23
N SER A 9 -44.78 20.85 7.59
CA SER A 9 -44.55 21.93 6.62
C SER A 9 -43.48 21.51 5.61
N PHE A 10 -43.77 21.68 4.32
CA PHE A 10 -42.88 21.35 3.20
C PHE A 10 -41.47 21.93 3.38
N SER A 11 -41.37 23.17 3.87
CA SER A 11 -40.09 23.82 4.18
C SER A 11 -39.30 23.09 5.28
N LYS A 12 -39.98 22.59 6.32
CA LYS A 12 -39.33 21.80 7.39
C LYS A 12 -38.86 20.44 6.88
N VAL A 13 -39.58 19.85 5.93
CA VAL A 13 -39.18 18.58 5.29
C VAL A 13 -37.93 18.80 4.42
N ILE A 14 -37.93 19.83 3.57
CA ILE A 14 -36.78 20.18 2.73
C ILE A 14 -35.56 20.50 3.57
N LEU A 15 -35.70 21.32 4.62
CA LEU A 15 -34.57 21.70 5.47
C LEU A 15 -33.94 20.48 6.15
N ARG A 16 -34.75 19.54 6.63
CA ARG A 16 -34.26 18.28 7.20
C ARG A 16 -33.55 17.43 6.16
N LEU A 17 -34.10 17.33 4.95
CA LEU A 17 -33.49 16.55 3.87
C LEU A 17 -32.16 17.16 3.45
N PHE A 18 -32.10 18.48 3.30
CA PHE A 18 -30.88 19.22 3.02
C PHE A 18 -29.84 19.00 4.13
N ALA A 19 -30.22 19.11 5.40
CA ALA A 19 -29.30 18.89 6.52
C ALA A 19 -28.73 17.46 6.54
N VAL A 20 -29.55 16.44 6.27
CA VAL A 20 -29.09 15.04 6.18
C VAL A 20 -28.14 14.85 5.00
N VAL A 21 -28.48 15.36 3.82
CA VAL A 21 -27.62 15.24 2.63
C VAL A 21 -26.31 15.99 2.82
N SER A 22 -26.35 17.20 3.38
CA SER A 22 -25.16 17.99 3.71
C SER A 22 -24.29 17.28 4.74
N LEU A 23 -24.88 16.63 5.75
CA LEU A 23 -24.12 15.86 6.74
C LEU A 23 -23.41 14.67 6.10
N ILE A 24 -24.10 13.91 5.25
CA ILE A 24 -23.49 12.79 4.50
C ILE A 24 -22.35 13.30 3.62
N PHE A 25 -22.58 14.41 2.91
CA PHE A 25 -21.58 15.03 2.06
C PHE A 25 -20.35 15.49 2.86
N LEU A 26 -20.55 16.14 4.00
CA LEU A 26 -19.45 16.60 4.86
C LEU A 26 -18.65 15.44 5.45
N LEU A 27 -19.33 14.37 5.89
CA LEU A 27 -18.66 13.16 6.36
C LEU A 27 -17.84 12.51 5.25
N HIS A 28 -18.41 12.35 4.05
CA HIS A 28 -17.69 11.80 2.91
C HIS A 28 -16.52 12.69 2.48
N PHE A 29 -16.70 14.01 2.44
CA PHE A 29 -15.67 14.98 2.09
C PHE A 29 -14.53 14.99 3.12
N SER A 30 -14.86 14.90 4.42
CA SER A 30 -13.84 14.77 5.46
C SER A 30 -13.07 13.46 5.35
N TYR A 31 -13.76 12.35 5.05
CA TYR A 31 -13.11 11.07 4.82
C TYR A 31 -12.18 11.13 3.60
N SER A 32 -12.65 11.62 2.45
CA SER A 32 -11.83 11.66 1.22
C SER A 32 -10.70 12.68 1.25
N THR A 33 -10.83 13.77 1.99
CA THR A 33 -9.80 14.83 2.04
C THR A 33 -8.69 14.53 3.04
N PHE A 34 -9.01 13.81 4.13
CA PHE A 34 -8.06 13.55 5.22
C PHE A 34 -7.58 12.10 5.30
N VAL A 35 -8.18 11.17 4.54
CA VAL A 35 -7.59 9.84 4.36
C VAL A 35 -6.44 9.97 3.37
N GLU A 36 -5.23 9.98 3.92
CA GLU A 36 -4.01 9.82 3.15
C GLU A 36 -4.03 8.41 2.53
N HIS A 37 -4.31 8.35 1.22
CA HIS A 37 -4.26 7.11 0.44
C HIS A 37 -2.79 6.70 0.31
N ASP A 38 -2.32 5.90 1.27
CA ASP A 38 -0.99 5.30 1.23
C ASP A 38 -1.00 4.11 0.25
N PRO A 39 -0.34 4.23 -0.92
CA PRO A 39 -0.42 3.21 -1.96
C PRO A 39 0.13 1.86 -1.51
N LEU A 40 1.05 1.82 -0.54
CA LEU A 40 1.57 0.57 0.00
C LEU A 40 0.54 -0.13 0.88
N LYS A 41 -0.23 0.61 1.69
CA LYS A 41 -1.30 0.02 2.52
C LYS A 41 -2.44 -0.50 1.67
N GLU A 42 -2.84 0.25 0.64
CA GLU A 42 -3.83 -0.23 -0.32
C GLU A 42 -3.37 -1.52 -0.98
N ARG A 43 -2.11 -1.55 -1.43
CA ARG A 43 -1.56 -2.73 -2.09
C ARG A 43 -1.39 -3.92 -1.15
N LEU A 44 -1.00 -3.70 0.11
CA LEU A 44 -0.99 -4.73 1.15
C LEU A 44 -2.38 -5.32 1.38
N TYR A 45 -3.40 -4.47 1.46
CA TYR A 45 -4.79 -4.92 1.60
C TYR A 45 -5.23 -5.80 0.43
N GLU A 46 -4.91 -5.41 -0.81
CA GLU A 46 -5.16 -6.22 -2.01
C GLU A 46 -4.42 -7.57 -1.99
N LEU A 47 -3.25 -7.63 -1.37
CA LEU A 47 -2.46 -8.86 -1.17
C LEU A 47 -2.99 -9.74 -0.01
N GLY A 48 -4.07 -9.32 0.65
CA GLY A 48 -4.73 -10.08 1.72
C GLY A 48 -4.20 -9.82 3.12
N TYR A 49 -3.48 -8.71 3.33
CA TYR A 49 -3.10 -8.24 4.65
C TYR A 49 -4.25 -7.44 5.29
N PRO A 50 -4.44 -7.53 6.62
CA PRO A 50 -5.45 -6.72 7.29
C PRO A 50 -5.02 -5.24 7.33
N THR A 51 -6.00 -4.35 7.47
CA THR A 51 -5.72 -2.92 7.69
C THR A 51 -5.18 -2.65 9.10
N GLU A 52 -5.52 -3.49 10.09
CA GLU A 52 -5.07 -3.38 11.48
C GLU A 52 -4.85 -4.76 12.12
N GLY A 53 -3.90 -4.85 13.06
CA GLY A 53 -3.61 -6.09 13.79
C GLY A 53 -3.03 -7.20 12.91
N TYR A 54 -3.63 -8.39 12.96
CA TYR A 54 -3.19 -9.54 12.17
C TYR A 54 -4.34 -10.47 11.80
N ILE A 55 -4.15 -11.24 10.74
CA ILE A 55 -5.02 -12.36 10.36
C ILE A 55 -4.19 -13.66 10.45
N PHE A 56 -4.75 -14.67 11.10
CA PHE A 56 -4.16 -16.00 11.18
C PHE A 56 -4.98 -17.01 10.37
N THR A 57 -4.39 -17.51 9.27
CA THR A 57 -5.02 -18.50 8.38
C THR A 57 -3.97 -19.50 7.88
N ASN A 58 -4.33 -20.78 7.78
CA ASN A 58 -3.46 -21.84 7.24
C ASN A 58 -2.04 -21.82 7.83
N ALA A 59 -1.93 -21.76 9.16
CA ALA A 59 -0.65 -21.70 9.87
C ALA A 59 0.21 -20.47 9.50
N THR A 60 -0.37 -19.43 8.92
CA THR A 60 0.31 -18.20 8.51
C THR A 60 -0.33 -16.99 9.19
N VAL A 61 0.48 -16.16 9.85
CA VAL A 61 0.07 -14.86 10.39
C VAL A 61 0.50 -13.78 9.41
N ARG A 62 -0.46 -13.00 8.92
CA ARG A 62 -0.24 -11.77 8.16
C ARG A 62 -0.54 -10.58 9.05
N TRP A 63 0.48 -9.77 9.33
CA TRP A 63 0.37 -8.57 10.14
C TRP A 63 0.07 -7.35 9.26
N ALA A 64 -0.63 -6.36 9.78
CA ALA A 64 -1.08 -5.21 8.98
C ALA A 64 0.04 -4.40 8.31
N ASP A 65 1.25 -4.47 8.84
CA ASP A 65 2.45 -3.82 8.29
C ASP A 65 3.17 -4.64 7.20
N GLY A 66 2.69 -5.85 6.91
CA GLY A 66 3.31 -6.77 5.96
C GLY A 66 4.32 -7.73 6.59
N HIS A 67 4.52 -7.76 7.92
CA HIS A 67 5.23 -8.89 8.52
C HIS A 67 4.49 -10.20 8.21
N LEU A 68 5.25 -11.29 8.12
CA LEU A 68 4.70 -12.62 7.90
C LEU A 68 5.35 -13.62 8.85
N THR A 69 4.52 -14.42 9.52
CA THR A 69 4.99 -15.49 10.40
C THR A 69 4.34 -16.80 9.96
N ILE A 70 5.13 -17.83 9.67
CA ILE A 70 4.66 -19.13 9.20
C ILE A 70 4.99 -20.20 10.25
N PHE A 71 3.99 -20.97 10.67
CA PHE A 71 4.12 -22.08 11.60
C PHE A 71 4.24 -23.40 10.83
N GLN A 72 5.33 -24.12 11.05
CA GLN A 72 5.61 -25.43 10.44
C GLN A 72 5.83 -26.46 11.56
N GLY A 73 4.74 -27.02 12.07
CA GLY A 73 4.77 -27.95 13.20
C GLY A 73 5.29 -27.26 14.47
N ALA A 74 6.48 -27.66 14.94
CA ALA A 74 7.16 -27.07 16.09
C ALA A 74 8.04 -25.85 15.73
N TYR A 75 8.25 -25.57 14.44
CA TYR A 75 9.09 -24.49 13.97
C TYR A 75 8.27 -23.26 13.60
N VAL A 76 8.81 -22.08 13.89
CA VAL A 76 8.24 -20.79 13.50
C VAL A 76 9.24 -20.09 12.59
N GLU A 77 8.82 -19.81 11.36
CA GLU A 77 9.55 -18.95 10.44
C GLU A 77 9.00 -17.53 10.50
N ASP A 78 9.89 -16.57 10.71
CA ASP A 78 9.53 -15.16 10.77
C ASP A 78 10.18 -14.38 9.63
N TYR A 79 9.38 -13.50 9.02
CA TYR A 79 9.74 -12.62 7.91
C TYR A 79 9.44 -11.17 8.32
N PRO A 80 10.37 -10.52 9.04
CA PRO A 80 10.13 -9.27 9.76
C PRO A 80 10.30 -8.01 8.90
N ILE A 81 10.58 -8.12 7.60
CA ILE A 81 10.71 -6.93 6.75
C ILE A 81 9.32 -6.51 6.26
N THR A 82 8.85 -5.35 6.74
CA THR A 82 7.59 -4.73 6.28
C THR A 82 7.67 -4.31 4.81
N ALA A 83 6.52 -4.04 4.19
CA ALA A 83 6.49 -3.45 2.85
C ALA A 83 7.13 -2.05 2.81
N GLU A 84 6.90 -1.23 3.84
CA GLU A 84 7.50 0.12 3.96
C GLU A 84 9.01 0.04 4.10
N GLN A 85 9.50 -0.85 4.97
CA GLN A 85 10.94 -1.08 5.14
C GLN A 85 11.57 -1.59 3.85
N ALA A 86 10.91 -2.51 3.14
CA ALA A 86 11.40 -3.00 1.86
C ALA A 86 11.50 -1.89 0.82
N TYR A 87 10.50 -1.01 0.75
CA TYR A 87 10.51 0.14 -0.14
C TYR A 87 11.69 1.08 0.15
N GLU A 88 11.92 1.42 1.42
CA GLU A 88 13.05 2.27 1.83
C GLU A 88 14.40 1.59 1.60
N ILE A 89 14.49 0.27 1.80
CA ILE A 89 15.68 -0.51 1.46
C ILE A 89 16.00 -0.38 -0.04
N VAL A 90 15.00 -0.50 -0.93
CA VAL A 90 15.21 -0.33 -2.38
C VAL A 90 15.60 1.10 -2.72
N ARG A 91 14.95 2.11 -2.12
CA ARG A 91 15.31 3.52 -2.34
C ARG A 91 16.76 3.80 -1.95
N ASN A 92 17.19 3.27 -0.80
CA ASN A 92 18.56 3.41 -0.34
C ASN A 92 19.54 2.67 -1.25
N TYR A 93 19.20 1.46 -1.70
CA TYR A 93 20.01 0.70 -2.68
C TYR A 93 20.18 1.49 -4.00
N LEU A 94 19.14 2.17 -4.46
CA LEU A 94 19.15 2.95 -5.69
C LEU A 94 19.79 4.35 -5.53
N ALA A 95 20.09 4.79 -4.31
CA ALA A 95 20.64 6.12 -4.05
C ALA A 95 21.99 6.34 -4.77
N ASP A 96 22.87 5.34 -4.75
CA ASP A 96 24.18 5.42 -5.42
C ASP A 96 24.05 5.47 -6.95
N TYR A 97 23.07 4.76 -7.51
CA TYR A 97 22.75 4.85 -8.94
C TYR A 97 22.22 6.25 -9.28
N ASN A 98 21.33 6.80 -8.44
CA ASN A 98 20.79 8.14 -8.61
C ASN A 98 21.86 9.23 -8.58
N GLN A 99 22.88 9.09 -7.72
CA GLN A 99 24.01 10.03 -7.71
C GLN A 99 24.73 10.08 -9.07
N LYS A 100 24.92 8.91 -9.71
CA LYS A 100 25.54 8.81 -11.05
C LYS A 100 24.62 9.30 -12.17
N LEU A 101 23.31 9.07 -12.06
CA LEU A 101 22.31 9.48 -13.05
C LEU A 101 22.01 10.99 -13.01
N LYS A 102 22.30 11.66 -11.89
CA LYS A 102 22.10 13.10 -11.71
C LYS A 102 22.77 13.95 -12.80
N GLN A 103 23.94 13.54 -13.29
CA GLN A 103 24.65 14.25 -14.37
C GLN A 103 23.89 14.25 -15.71
N TYR A 104 22.92 13.34 -15.88
CA TYR A 104 22.12 13.19 -17.09
C TYR A 104 20.68 13.68 -16.91
N ASP A 105 20.37 14.35 -15.79
CA ASP A 105 19.00 14.72 -15.39
C ASP A 105 18.05 13.50 -15.39
N MET A 106 18.57 12.38 -14.89
CA MET A 106 17.83 11.12 -14.76
C MET A 106 17.75 10.71 -13.30
N LYS A 107 16.65 10.05 -12.92
CA LYS A 107 16.48 9.39 -11.63
C LYS A 107 15.89 8.01 -11.81
N ILE A 108 16.18 7.11 -10.89
CA ILE A 108 15.63 5.77 -10.83
C ILE A 108 14.92 5.55 -9.50
N GLU A 109 13.67 5.11 -9.56
CA GLU A 109 12.82 5.00 -8.38
C GLU A 109 11.95 3.73 -8.45
N PRO A 110 11.69 3.07 -7.30
CA PRO A 110 10.70 2.02 -7.21
C PRO A 110 9.28 2.61 -7.12
N LYS A 111 8.29 1.94 -7.71
CA LYS A 111 6.86 2.32 -7.61
C LYS A 111 6.18 1.65 -6.43
N LYS A 112 5.56 2.43 -5.54
CA LYS A 112 4.86 1.92 -4.35
C LYS A 112 3.67 1.03 -4.73
N GLU A 113 2.91 1.43 -5.72
CA GLU A 113 1.68 0.77 -6.20
C GLU A 113 1.97 -0.62 -6.79
N SER A 114 3.22 -0.85 -7.22
CA SER A 114 3.65 -2.10 -7.86
C SER A 114 4.02 -3.22 -6.89
N LEU A 115 3.92 -2.97 -5.57
CA LEU A 115 4.25 -3.95 -4.53
C LEU A 115 3.60 -5.30 -4.84
N ALA A 116 4.43 -6.35 -4.85
CA ALA A 116 3.99 -7.72 -5.05
C ALA A 116 4.77 -8.68 -4.16
N GLU A 117 4.21 -9.86 -3.94
CA GLU A 117 4.89 -10.96 -3.26
C GLU A 117 5.42 -11.96 -4.28
N LYS A 118 6.62 -12.48 -4.03
CA LYS A 118 7.18 -13.56 -4.84
C LYS A 118 7.90 -14.58 -3.97
N GLU A 119 7.66 -15.85 -4.26
CA GLU A 119 8.45 -16.96 -3.74
C GLU A 119 9.45 -17.43 -4.81
N GLU A 120 10.73 -17.52 -4.45
CA GLU A 120 11.80 -18.01 -5.31
C GLU A 120 12.87 -18.70 -4.47
N ASN A 121 13.25 -19.94 -4.82
CA ASN A 121 14.28 -20.73 -4.13
C ASN A 121 14.05 -20.78 -2.59
N ASN A 122 12.84 -21.12 -2.15
CA ASN A 122 12.42 -21.18 -0.74
C ASN A 122 12.62 -19.86 0.03
N ASN A 123 12.68 -18.72 -0.67
CA ASN A 123 12.71 -17.41 -0.05
C ASN A 123 11.49 -16.61 -0.49
N LEU A 124 10.96 -15.80 0.43
CA LEU A 124 9.88 -14.87 0.16
C LEU A 124 10.45 -13.47 -0.05
N TYR A 125 9.93 -12.77 -1.06
CA TYR A 125 10.37 -11.46 -1.47
C TYR A 125 9.22 -10.48 -1.55
N TRP A 126 9.50 -9.25 -1.16
CA TRP A 126 8.78 -8.09 -1.66
C TRP A 126 9.36 -7.69 -3.01
N VAL A 127 8.51 -7.41 -3.98
CA VAL A 127 8.92 -7.03 -5.33
C VAL A 127 8.33 -5.68 -5.67
N PHE A 128 9.18 -4.79 -6.19
CA PHE A 128 8.80 -3.49 -6.72
C PHE A 128 9.24 -3.38 -8.17
N GLU A 129 8.38 -2.83 -9.03
CA GLU A 129 8.80 -2.33 -10.32
C GLU A 129 9.66 -1.07 -10.13
N VAL A 130 10.70 -0.98 -10.94
CA VAL A 130 11.67 0.12 -10.91
C VAL A 130 11.68 0.81 -12.26
N TYR A 131 11.65 2.14 -12.24
CA TYR A 131 11.55 2.98 -13.41
C TYR A 131 12.63 4.06 -13.43
N ILE A 132 13.16 4.34 -14.61
CA ILE A 132 14.03 5.48 -14.88
C ILE A 132 13.17 6.63 -15.40
N HIS A 133 13.29 7.79 -14.77
CA HIS A 133 12.63 9.02 -15.16
C HIS A 133 13.65 9.99 -15.77
N LYS A 134 13.27 10.60 -16.89
CA LYS A 134 13.99 11.70 -17.54
C LYS A 134 12.98 12.73 -18.03
N GLY A 135 12.88 13.87 -17.34
CA GLY A 135 11.79 14.82 -17.57
C GLY A 135 10.42 14.16 -17.41
N SER A 136 9.59 14.20 -18.45
CA SER A 136 8.26 13.54 -18.48
C SER A 136 8.29 12.09 -18.96
N THR A 137 9.44 11.58 -19.39
CA THR A 137 9.57 10.20 -19.87
C THR A 137 9.85 9.26 -18.71
N GLU A 138 9.11 8.16 -18.68
CA GLU A 138 9.27 7.06 -17.74
C GLU A 138 9.60 5.78 -18.52
N ILE A 139 10.67 5.09 -18.13
CA ILE A 139 11.16 3.87 -18.79
C ILE A 139 11.24 2.76 -17.74
N PHE A 140 10.59 1.63 -18.00
CA PHE A 140 10.69 0.45 -17.14
C PHE A 140 12.13 -0.07 -17.12
N ALA A 141 12.72 -0.16 -15.93
CA ALA A 141 14.12 -0.55 -15.74
C ALA A 141 14.25 -1.99 -15.21
N GLY A 142 13.21 -2.52 -14.58
CA GLY A 142 13.20 -3.88 -14.07
C GLY A 142 12.44 -4.00 -12.76
N PHE A 143 12.81 -5.02 -11.99
CA PHE A 143 12.21 -5.34 -10.71
C PHE A 143 13.27 -5.37 -9.61
N ALA A 144 12.95 -4.82 -8.45
CA ALA A 144 13.74 -4.95 -7.23
C ALA A 144 13.09 -5.97 -6.31
N TYR A 145 13.81 -7.02 -5.97
CA TYR A 145 13.39 -8.09 -5.06
C TYR A 145 14.07 -7.85 -3.71
N VAL A 146 13.30 -7.69 -2.64
CA VAL A 146 13.79 -7.56 -1.27
C VAL A 146 13.45 -8.82 -0.51
N ASN A 147 14.47 -9.56 -0.06
CA ASN A 147 14.26 -10.75 0.74
C ASN A 147 13.57 -10.35 2.06
N ARG A 148 12.42 -10.97 2.35
CA ARG A 148 11.58 -10.60 3.50
C ARG A 148 12.17 -10.99 4.86
N LYS A 149 13.23 -11.81 4.85
CA LYS A 149 13.94 -12.27 6.05
C LYS A 149 15.22 -11.48 6.30
N THR A 150 15.98 -11.20 5.24
CA THR A 150 17.31 -10.58 5.37
C THR A 150 17.38 -9.11 4.94
N GLY A 151 16.37 -8.61 4.21
CA GLY A 151 16.40 -7.29 3.59
C GLY A 151 17.36 -7.17 2.41
N THR A 152 17.96 -8.28 1.94
CA THR A 152 18.88 -8.25 0.80
C THR A 152 18.13 -7.91 -0.48
N VAL A 153 18.69 -6.99 -1.28
CA VAL A 153 18.14 -6.58 -2.57
C VAL A 153 18.75 -7.40 -3.70
N LYS A 154 17.91 -7.87 -4.61
CA LYS A 154 18.29 -8.48 -5.90
C LYS A 154 17.56 -7.73 -7.01
N MET A 155 18.31 -7.14 -7.93
CA MET A 155 17.73 -6.52 -9.13
C MET A 155 17.53 -7.58 -10.21
N LYS A 156 16.47 -7.45 -11.01
CA LYS A 156 16.26 -8.21 -12.23
C LYS A 156 15.79 -7.28 -13.33
N GLY A 157 16.58 -7.10 -14.39
CA GLY A 157 16.23 -6.22 -15.51
C GLY A 157 17.45 -5.54 -16.11
N LEU A 158 17.29 -4.29 -16.56
CA LEU A 158 18.33 -3.49 -17.21
C LEU A 158 19.50 -3.10 -16.29
N LEU A 159 19.42 -3.47 -15.01
CA LEU A 159 20.35 -3.09 -13.94
C LEU A 159 21.02 -4.30 -13.29
N ASP A 160 20.75 -5.50 -13.82
CA ASP A 160 21.41 -6.77 -13.43
C ASP A 160 22.76 -6.92 -14.14
#